data_AF-A0A4Y9PV97-F1
#
_entry.id   AF-A0A4Y9PV97-F1
#
_cell.length_a   1.000
_cell.length_b   1.000
_cell.length_c   1.000
_cell.angle_alpha   90.00
_cell.angle_beta   90.00
_cell.angle_gamma   90.00
#
_symmetry.space_group_name_H-M   'P 1'
#
loop_
_entity.id
_entity.type
_entity.pdbx_description
1 polymer ?
#
loop_
_entity_poly.entity_id
_entity_poly.type
_entity_poly.pdbx_seq_one_letter_code
_entity_poly.pdbx_strand_id
1 'polypeptide(L)'
;MADRPDARAEVGPRLLHPVEVRGARVAYAKATALRMASSPHSMIAMTLVLWAISSNVVTPVLGAVVGLGICAYVERHHRAEAWAFIPRRRQHPGRDEPALWSAAGKLLPLCALAWALGAYVSVLGVREAPTLAGSMAVGALAALALAELAALLWDRLAPRDRRVDAAPAVVVTTSVVGSLLVLATGIVTILDRSSWEQSGFLVGAGVLVAYVTLLLLLRLVPRSIRCVPASVLPA
;
A
#
# COMPACT_ATOMS: atom_id res chain seq x y z
N MET A 1 58.92 15.96 20.82
CA MET A 1 57.58 15.57 21.31
C MET A 1 56.60 16.20 20.34
N ALA A 2 56.27 15.48 19.27
CA ALA A 2 55.53 16.01 18.13
C ALA A 2 54.02 15.88 18.40
N ASP A 3 53.36 17.02 18.28
CA ASP A 3 51.92 17.21 18.35
C ASP A 3 51.23 16.39 17.24
N ARG A 4 50.31 15.50 17.61
CA ARG A 4 49.48 14.76 16.65
C ARG A 4 48.16 15.52 16.54
N PRO A 5 47.87 16.17 15.39
CA PRO A 5 46.53 16.67 15.16
C PRO A 5 45.66 15.47 14.81
N ASP A 6 44.98 14.92 15.81
CA ASP A 6 43.76 14.13 15.60
C ASP A 6 42.68 15.10 15.08
N ALA A 7 42.84 15.54 13.83
CA ALA A 7 41.77 16.04 13.01
C ALA A 7 40.84 14.86 12.73
N ARG A 8 40.06 14.48 13.75
CA ARG A 8 38.76 13.86 13.56
C ARG A 8 37.99 14.86 12.71
N ALA A 9 38.02 14.64 11.40
CA ALA A 9 37.04 15.20 10.50
C ALA A 9 35.70 15.07 11.21
N GLU A 10 35.04 16.21 11.44
CA GLU A 10 33.68 16.25 11.94
C GLU A 10 32.82 15.51 10.90
N VAL A 11 32.73 14.19 11.07
CA VAL A 11 31.77 13.35 10.38
C VAL A 11 30.43 13.87 10.90
N GLY A 12 29.80 14.75 10.11
CA GLY A 12 28.50 15.31 10.41
C GLY A 12 27.55 14.20 10.90
N PRO A 13 26.60 14.53 11.79
CA PRO A 13 25.82 13.52 12.51
C PRO A 13 25.22 12.51 11.53
N ARG A 14 25.69 11.26 11.59
CA ARG A 14 25.23 10.17 10.72
C ARG A 14 23.71 10.11 10.77
N LEU A 15 23.08 10.37 9.64
CA LEU A 15 21.63 10.28 9.52
C LEU A 15 21.23 8.79 9.46
N LEU A 16 20.29 8.40 10.32
CA LEU A 16 19.88 7.02 10.56
C LEU A 16 18.49 6.76 10.02
N HIS A 17 18.28 5.51 9.59
CA HIS A 17 16.96 4.97 9.23
C HIS A 17 16.48 3.98 10.32
N PRO A 18 15.16 3.85 10.58
CA PRO A 18 14.64 2.94 11.61
C PRO A 18 15.11 1.48 11.47
N VAL A 19 15.33 1.02 10.24
CA VAL A 19 15.85 -0.33 9.97
C VAL A 19 17.28 -0.53 10.51
N GLU A 20 18.06 0.54 10.66
CA GLU A 20 19.44 0.46 11.15
C GLU A 20 19.49 0.32 12.69
N VAL A 21 18.47 0.84 13.40
CA VAL A 21 18.43 0.90 14.87
C VAL A 21 17.70 -0.31 15.45
N ARG A 22 18.39 -1.14 16.25
CA ARG A 22 17.84 -2.40 16.80
C ARG A 22 16.49 -2.23 17.51
N GLY A 23 16.32 -1.17 18.31
CA GLY A 23 15.07 -0.88 19.01
C GLY A 23 13.90 -0.46 18.10
N ALA A 24 14.21 0.17 16.96
CA ALA A 24 13.18 0.67 16.02
C ALA A 24 12.74 -0.38 14.98
N ARG A 25 13.54 -1.42 14.75
CA ARG A 25 13.29 -2.44 13.71
C ARG A 25 11.95 -3.14 13.86
N VAL A 26 11.54 -3.49 15.08
CA VAL A 26 10.29 -4.24 15.31
C VAL A 26 9.07 -3.37 15.01
N ALA A 27 9.05 -2.14 15.52
CA ALA A 27 7.98 -1.18 15.21
C ALA A 27 7.91 -0.88 13.71
N TYR A 28 9.07 -0.72 13.06
CA TYR A 28 9.15 -0.49 11.62
C TYR A 28 8.67 -1.71 10.80
N ALA A 29 9.01 -2.93 11.24
CA ALA A 29 8.55 -4.16 10.60
C ALA A 29 7.03 -4.30 10.68
N LYS A 30 6.44 -4.05 11.87
CA LYS A 30 4.98 -4.04 12.06
C LYS A 30 4.30 -3.01 11.17
N ALA A 31 4.82 -1.78 11.13
CA ALA A 31 4.32 -0.74 10.22
C ALA A 31 4.41 -1.18 8.76
N THR A 32 5.52 -1.80 8.35
CA THR A 32 5.70 -2.26 6.97
C THR A 32 4.71 -3.37 6.60
N ALA A 33 4.47 -4.33 7.49
CA ALA A 33 3.46 -5.37 7.29
C ALA A 33 2.03 -4.80 7.20
N LEU A 34 1.68 -3.85 8.06
CA LEU A 34 0.39 -3.18 8.01
C LEU A 34 0.23 -2.34 6.73
N ARG A 35 1.29 -1.71 6.25
CA ARG A 35 1.31 -0.99 4.97
C ARG A 35 1.06 -1.92 3.78
N MET A 36 1.66 -3.11 3.81
CA MET A 36 1.40 -4.14 2.79
C MET A 36 -0.09 -4.50 2.80
N ALA A 37 -0.63 -4.79 3.98
CA ALA A 37 -2.03 -5.16 4.14
C ALA A 37 -2.99 -4.04 3.72
N SER A 38 -2.68 -2.78 4.02
CA SER A 38 -3.52 -1.63 3.65
C SER A 38 -3.30 -1.13 2.22
N SER A 39 -2.52 -1.83 1.40
CA SER A 39 -2.26 -1.43 0.02
C SER A 39 -3.54 -1.51 -0.85
N PRO A 40 -3.64 -0.70 -1.92
CA PRO A 40 -4.73 -0.82 -2.87
C PRO A 40 -4.86 -2.23 -3.47
N HIS A 41 -3.74 -2.92 -3.75
CA HIS A 41 -3.74 -4.31 -4.22
C HIS A 41 -4.38 -5.25 -3.21
N SER A 42 -4.03 -5.14 -1.93
CA SER A 42 -4.62 -5.95 -0.87
C SER A 42 -6.11 -5.67 -0.67
N MET A 43 -6.55 -4.42 -0.86
CA MET A 43 -7.97 -4.07 -0.82
C MET A 43 -8.76 -4.76 -1.93
N ILE A 44 -8.27 -4.68 -3.17
CA ILE A 44 -8.91 -5.38 -4.28
C ILE A 44 -8.85 -6.89 -4.07
N ALA A 45 -7.71 -7.44 -3.67
CA ALA A 45 -7.54 -8.86 -3.41
C ALA A 45 -8.56 -9.37 -2.37
N MET A 46 -8.69 -8.68 -1.24
CA MET A 46 -9.66 -9.01 -0.20
C MET A 46 -11.10 -8.93 -0.74
N THR A 47 -11.43 -7.87 -1.47
CA THR A 47 -12.77 -7.68 -2.06
C THR A 47 -13.12 -8.82 -3.03
N LEU A 48 -12.18 -9.21 -3.90
CA LEU A 48 -12.35 -10.31 -4.86
C LEU A 48 -12.58 -11.65 -4.17
N VAL A 49 -11.77 -11.97 -3.14
CA VAL A 49 -11.93 -13.20 -2.36
C VAL A 49 -13.28 -13.22 -1.65
N LEU A 50 -13.68 -12.09 -1.05
CA LEU A 50 -14.97 -11.98 -0.38
C LEU A 50 -16.14 -12.09 -1.37
N TRP A 51 -16.05 -11.52 -2.57
CA TRP A 51 -17.06 -11.74 -3.62
C TRP A 51 -17.10 -13.19 -4.12
N ALA A 52 -15.97 -13.91 -4.11
CA ALA A 52 -15.97 -15.33 -4.49
C ALA A 52 -16.79 -16.21 -3.53
N ILE A 53 -16.95 -15.78 -2.27
CA ILE A 53 -17.68 -16.53 -1.23
C ILE A 53 -19.03 -15.92 -0.83
N SER A 54 -19.27 -14.64 -1.15
CA SER A 54 -20.47 -13.88 -0.76
C SER A 54 -21.39 -13.64 -1.94
N SER A 55 -22.70 -13.82 -1.76
CA SER A 55 -23.73 -13.38 -2.72
C SER A 55 -24.06 -11.88 -2.61
N ASN A 56 -23.57 -11.20 -1.57
CA ASN A 56 -23.78 -9.76 -1.37
C ASN A 56 -22.66 -8.94 -2.01
N VAL A 57 -23.03 -7.91 -2.78
CA VAL A 57 -22.10 -6.99 -3.47
C VAL A 57 -21.42 -6.01 -2.51
N VAL A 58 -22.14 -5.54 -1.49
CA VAL A 58 -21.74 -4.41 -0.64
C VAL A 58 -20.83 -4.86 0.50
N THR A 59 -21.16 -5.95 1.19
CA THR A 59 -20.41 -6.41 2.38
C THR A 59 -18.92 -6.65 2.11
N PRO A 60 -18.53 -7.30 0.98
CA PRO A 60 -17.13 -7.48 0.60
C PRO A 60 -16.35 -6.17 0.48
N VAL A 61 -16.97 -5.16 -0.14
CA VAL A 61 -16.37 -3.83 -0.33
C VAL A 61 -16.23 -3.11 1.00
N LEU A 62 -17.32 -3.03 1.77
CA LEU A 62 -17.33 -2.29 3.04
C LEU A 62 -16.36 -2.93 4.06
N GLY A 63 -16.36 -4.26 4.15
CA GLY A 63 -15.44 -5.00 5.01
C GLY A 63 -13.98 -4.75 4.67
N ALA A 64 -13.62 -4.80 3.39
CA ALA A 64 -12.25 -4.53 2.94
C ALA A 64 -11.84 -3.07 3.21
N VAL A 65 -12.69 -2.10 2.87
CA VAL A 65 -12.40 -0.66 3.07
C VAL A 65 -12.23 -0.33 4.54
N VAL A 66 -13.15 -0.77 5.41
CA VAL A 66 -13.09 -0.48 6.85
C VAL A 66 -11.90 -1.18 7.51
N GLY A 67 -11.74 -2.50 7.27
CA GLY A 67 -10.68 -3.28 7.89
C GLY A 67 -9.29 -2.76 7.50
N LEU A 68 -9.07 -2.51 6.22
CA LEU A 68 -7.78 -2.02 5.74
C LEU A 68 -7.55 -0.54 6.02
N GLY A 69 -8.62 0.26 6.15
CA GLY A 69 -8.55 1.62 6.67
C GLY A 69 -8.04 1.66 8.13
N ILE A 70 -8.49 0.74 8.98
CA ILE A 70 -7.97 0.57 10.34
C ILE A 70 -6.49 0.15 10.28
N CYS A 71 -6.12 -0.81 9.42
CA CYS A 71 -4.72 -1.18 9.23
C CYS A 71 -3.85 0.01 8.83
N ALA A 72 -4.32 0.86 7.91
CA ALA A 72 -3.61 2.08 7.49
C ALA A 72 -3.45 3.08 8.64
N TYR A 73 -4.47 3.21 9.49
CA TYR A 73 -4.39 4.06 10.67
C TYR A 73 -3.36 3.54 11.69
N VAL A 74 -3.39 2.24 12.00
CA VAL A 74 -2.46 1.61 12.95
C VAL A 74 -1.03 1.57 12.41
N GLU A 75 -0.85 1.34 11.10
CA GLU A 75 0.45 1.43 10.41
C GLU A 75 1.17 2.72 10.75
N ARG A 76 0.41 3.82 10.66
CA ARG A 76 0.94 5.16 10.86
C ARG A 76 1.42 5.39 12.28
N HIS A 77 0.68 4.85 13.25
CA HIS A 77 1.07 4.90 14.66
C HIS A 77 2.42 4.21 14.88
N HIS A 78 2.55 2.95 14.44
CA HIS A 78 3.81 2.21 14.56
C HIS A 78 4.96 2.84 13.77
N ARG A 79 4.66 3.46 12.62
CA ARG A 79 5.68 4.20 11.86
C ARG A 79 6.17 5.42 12.62
N ALA A 80 5.28 6.15 13.29
CA ALA A 80 5.66 7.28 14.13
C ALA A 80 6.51 6.83 15.34
N GLU A 81 6.13 5.73 16.00
CA GLU A 81 6.91 5.12 17.08
C GLU A 81 8.32 4.72 16.61
N ALA A 82 8.42 4.05 15.45
CA ALA A 82 9.71 3.65 14.90
C ALA A 82 10.67 4.83 14.68
N TRP A 83 10.15 5.98 14.24
CA TRP A 83 10.93 7.20 14.09
C TRP A 83 11.25 7.89 15.43
N ALA A 84 10.43 7.71 16.46
CA ALA A 84 10.65 8.31 17.78
C ALA A 84 11.89 7.75 18.49
N PHE A 85 12.33 6.53 18.17
CA PHE A 85 13.60 5.96 18.66
C PHE A 85 14.84 6.73 18.17
N ILE A 86 14.72 7.54 17.11
CA ILE A 86 15.83 8.28 16.52
C ILE A 86 15.66 9.78 16.86
N PRO A 87 16.65 10.43 17.51
CA PRO A 87 16.60 11.87 17.73
C PRO A 87 16.40 12.65 16.42
N ARG A 88 15.54 13.67 16.42
CA ARG A 88 15.13 14.41 15.20
C ARG A 88 16.30 14.89 14.34
N ARG A 89 17.40 15.33 14.96
CA ARG A 89 18.62 15.80 14.27
C ARG A 89 19.38 14.71 13.49
N ARG A 90 19.09 13.43 13.77
CA ARG A 90 19.73 12.26 13.15
C ARG A 90 18.78 11.49 12.24
N GLN A 91 17.57 11.99 11.98
CA GLN A 91 16.62 11.28 11.11
C GLN A 91 16.93 11.56 9.63
N HIS A 92 16.94 10.53 8.79
CA HIS A 92 16.97 10.68 7.33
C HIS A 92 15.59 10.40 6.70
N PRO A 93 14.60 11.31 6.79
CA PRO A 93 13.24 11.03 6.35
C PRO A 93 13.11 10.79 4.83
N GLY A 94 14.00 11.38 4.02
CA GLY A 94 14.01 11.22 2.56
C GLY A 94 14.94 10.12 2.05
N ARG A 95 15.37 9.17 2.89
CA ARG A 95 16.22 8.05 2.44
C ARG A 95 15.34 6.99 1.80
N ASP A 96 15.79 6.45 0.68
CA ASP A 96 15.14 5.30 0.08
C ASP A 96 15.10 4.12 1.05
N GLU A 97 13.97 3.42 1.08
CA GLU A 97 13.84 2.19 1.85
C GLU A 97 14.76 1.11 1.28
N PRO A 98 15.35 0.26 2.13
CA PRO A 98 16.20 -0.83 1.66
C PRO A 98 15.49 -1.68 0.61
N ALA A 99 16.16 -1.96 -0.50
CA ALA A 99 15.55 -2.57 -1.69
C ALA A 99 14.77 -3.86 -1.38
N LEU A 100 15.26 -4.70 -0.46
CA LEU A 100 14.58 -5.93 -0.04
C LEU A 100 13.23 -5.66 0.64
N TRP A 101 13.16 -4.65 1.52
CA TRP A 101 11.91 -4.27 2.20
C TRP A 101 10.91 -3.67 1.22
N SER A 102 11.40 -2.83 0.31
CA SER A 102 10.60 -2.24 -0.78
C SER A 102 10.06 -3.30 -1.73
N ALA A 103 10.89 -4.27 -2.11
CA ALA A 103 10.51 -5.37 -2.99
C ALA A 103 9.47 -6.28 -2.31
N ALA A 104 9.71 -6.70 -1.07
CA ALA A 104 8.72 -7.48 -0.31
C ALA A 104 7.40 -6.72 -0.14
N GLY A 105 7.49 -5.41 0.12
CA GLY A 105 6.36 -4.50 0.27
C GLY A 105 5.42 -4.42 -0.93
N LYS A 106 5.93 -4.75 -2.11
CA LYS A 106 5.23 -4.68 -3.39
C LYS A 106 4.86 -6.06 -3.94
N LEU A 107 5.79 -7.02 -3.83
CA LEU A 107 5.60 -8.37 -4.34
C LEU A 107 4.51 -9.12 -3.57
N LEU A 108 4.46 -9.00 -2.23
CA LEU A 108 3.48 -9.73 -1.44
C LEU A 108 2.02 -9.31 -1.77
N PRO A 109 1.66 -8.01 -1.77
CA PRO A 109 0.33 -7.61 -2.21
C PRO A 109 0.02 -7.96 -3.66
N LEU A 110 1.01 -7.89 -4.55
CA LEU A 110 0.84 -8.26 -5.96
C LEU A 110 0.54 -9.76 -6.12
N CYS A 111 1.28 -10.63 -5.43
CA CYS A 111 1.02 -12.07 -5.43
C CYS A 111 -0.36 -12.38 -4.83
N ALA A 112 -0.75 -11.69 -3.74
CA ALA A 112 -2.08 -11.83 -3.16
C ALA A 112 -3.18 -11.42 -4.15
N LEU A 113 -2.98 -10.32 -4.89
CA LEU A 113 -3.92 -9.88 -5.93
C LEU A 113 -4.02 -10.89 -7.07
N ALA A 114 -2.89 -11.39 -7.57
CA ALA A 114 -2.87 -12.39 -8.64
C ALA A 114 -3.60 -13.67 -8.22
N TRP A 115 -3.36 -14.14 -7.00
CA TRP A 115 -4.06 -15.29 -6.45
C TRP A 115 -5.56 -15.03 -6.28
N ALA A 116 -5.95 -13.88 -5.73
CA ALA A 116 -7.34 -13.49 -5.53
C ALA A 116 -8.10 -13.37 -6.86
N LEU A 117 -7.45 -12.84 -7.90
CA LEU A 117 -8.01 -12.81 -9.26
C LEU A 117 -8.25 -14.21 -9.79
N GLY A 118 -7.28 -15.12 -9.67
CA GLY A 118 -7.44 -16.51 -10.07
C GLY A 118 -8.59 -17.20 -9.33
N ALA A 119 -8.71 -16.97 -8.02
CA ALA A 119 -9.79 -17.51 -7.19
C ALA A 119 -11.17 -16.92 -7.55
N TYR A 120 -11.23 -15.62 -7.84
CA TYR A 120 -12.48 -14.96 -8.24
C TYR A 120 -12.95 -15.43 -9.63
N VAL A 121 -12.04 -15.44 -10.60
CA VAL A 121 -12.32 -15.86 -11.98
C VAL A 121 -12.76 -17.33 -12.04
N SER A 122 -12.19 -18.22 -11.21
CA SER A 122 -12.56 -19.63 -11.19
C SER A 122 -13.99 -19.91 -10.72
N VAL A 123 -14.57 -19.00 -9.93
CA VAL A 123 -15.95 -19.10 -9.43
C VAL A 123 -16.93 -18.32 -10.31
N LEU A 124 -16.44 -17.33 -11.06
CA LEU A 124 -17.23 -16.52 -11.98
C LEU A 124 -17.87 -17.40 -13.07
N GLY A 125 -19.20 -17.36 -13.17
CA GLY A 125 -19.98 -18.17 -14.13
C GLY A 125 -20.32 -19.59 -13.66
N VAL A 126 -19.73 -20.06 -12.56
CA VAL A 126 -20.11 -21.33 -11.90
C VAL A 126 -21.19 -21.10 -10.84
N ARG A 127 -21.15 -19.94 -10.19
CA ARG A 127 -22.19 -19.47 -9.26
C ARG A 127 -22.99 -18.35 -9.90
N GLU A 128 -24.24 -18.20 -9.47
CA GLU A 128 -25.01 -16.96 -9.65
C GLU A 128 -24.31 -15.85 -8.86
N ALA A 129 -23.22 -15.34 -9.42
CA ALA A 129 -22.56 -14.16 -8.92
C ALA A 129 -23.52 -12.98 -9.13
N PRO A 130 -23.56 -12.02 -8.19
CA PRO A 130 -24.36 -10.83 -8.39
C PRO A 130 -23.93 -10.14 -9.69
N THR A 131 -24.90 -9.79 -10.52
CA THR A 131 -24.72 -9.33 -11.93
C THR A 131 -23.69 -8.19 -12.05
N LEU A 132 -23.57 -7.37 -11.00
CA LEU A 132 -22.68 -6.20 -10.94
C LEU A 132 -21.23 -6.49 -10.51
N ALA A 133 -20.93 -7.64 -9.89
CA ALA A 133 -19.61 -7.86 -9.28
C ALA A 133 -18.48 -7.93 -10.32
N GLY A 134 -18.74 -8.51 -11.50
CA GLY A 134 -17.77 -8.58 -12.60
C GLY A 134 -17.36 -7.19 -13.10
N SER A 135 -18.35 -6.36 -13.45
CA SER A 135 -18.12 -4.99 -13.93
C SER A 135 -17.49 -4.11 -12.85
N MET A 136 -17.90 -4.25 -11.58
CA MET A 136 -17.26 -3.56 -10.45
C MET A 136 -15.78 -3.96 -10.27
N ALA A 137 -15.46 -5.25 -10.37
CA ALA A 137 -14.07 -5.71 -10.31
C ALA A 137 -13.24 -5.07 -11.44
N VAL A 138 -13.74 -5.08 -12.67
CA VAL A 138 -13.06 -4.45 -13.82
C VAL A 138 -12.84 -2.96 -13.58
N GLY A 139 -13.85 -2.25 -13.09
CA GLY A 139 -13.75 -0.83 -12.74
C GLY A 139 -12.65 -0.55 -11.71
N ALA A 140 -12.60 -1.34 -10.64
CA ALA A 140 -11.55 -1.21 -9.61
C ALA A 140 -10.16 -1.52 -10.19
N LEU A 141 -10.00 -2.61 -10.96
CA LEU A 141 -8.71 -2.97 -11.57
C LEU A 141 -8.21 -1.88 -12.54
N ALA A 142 -9.10 -1.33 -13.37
CA ALA A 142 -8.78 -0.25 -14.30
C ALA A 142 -8.36 1.02 -13.56
N ALA A 143 -9.09 1.40 -12.51
CA ALA A 143 -8.73 2.54 -11.68
C ALA A 143 -7.37 2.33 -10.97
N LEU A 144 -7.04 1.10 -10.57
CA LEU A 144 -5.74 0.79 -9.96
C LEU A 144 -4.61 0.93 -10.97
N ALA A 145 -4.78 0.40 -12.18
CA ALA A 145 -3.80 0.55 -13.25
C ALA A 145 -3.51 2.02 -13.57
N LEU A 146 -4.57 2.85 -13.65
CA LEU A 146 -4.43 4.29 -13.86
C LEU A 146 -3.72 4.98 -12.68
N ALA A 147 -4.06 4.62 -11.44
CA ALA A 147 -3.43 5.17 -10.25
C ALA A 147 -1.93 4.83 -10.19
N GLU A 148 -1.54 3.60 -10.56
CA GLU A 148 -0.14 3.19 -10.61
C GLU A 148 0.65 3.91 -11.70
N LEU A 149 0.07 4.07 -12.90
CA LEU A 149 0.69 4.84 -13.98
C LEU A 149 0.86 6.32 -13.60
N ALA A 150 -0.17 6.91 -12.98
CA ALA A 150 -0.11 8.29 -12.51
C ALA A 150 0.96 8.46 -11.42
N ALA A 151 1.05 7.52 -10.46
CA ALA A 151 2.08 7.54 -9.41
C ALA A 151 3.48 7.35 -10.00
N LEU A 152 3.67 6.44 -10.94
CA LEU A 152 4.95 6.23 -11.63
C LEU A 152 5.39 7.49 -12.38
N LEU A 153 4.46 8.11 -13.13
CA LEU A 153 4.73 9.35 -13.85
C LEU A 153 5.09 10.48 -12.89
N TRP A 154 4.32 10.62 -11.80
CA TRP A 154 4.63 11.60 -10.75
C TRP A 154 6.01 11.38 -10.16
N ASP A 155 6.36 10.15 -9.76
CA ASP A 155 7.66 9.86 -9.11
C ASP A 155 8.86 10.08 -10.04
N ARG A 156 8.64 9.98 -11.36
CA ARG A 156 9.66 10.28 -12.38
C ARG A 156 9.86 11.78 -12.58
N LEU A 157 8.80 12.58 -12.44
CA LEU A 157 8.82 14.02 -12.65
C LEU A 157 9.08 14.82 -11.36
N ALA A 158 8.70 14.28 -10.21
CA ALA A 158 8.74 14.97 -8.94
C ALA A 158 10.16 14.99 -8.33
N PRO A 159 10.53 16.10 -7.65
CA PRO A 159 11.66 16.14 -6.75
C PRO A 159 11.62 15.00 -5.71
N ARG A 160 12.79 14.49 -5.32
CA ARG A 160 12.91 13.30 -4.46
C ARG A 160 12.11 13.39 -3.14
N ASP A 161 12.04 14.57 -2.56
CA ASP A 161 11.31 14.88 -1.32
C ASP A 161 9.78 14.83 -1.47
N ARG A 162 9.26 14.85 -2.70
CA ARG A 162 7.82 14.84 -3.02
C ARG A 162 7.34 13.55 -3.70
N ARG A 163 8.19 12.54 -3.77
CA ARG A 163 7.83 11.23 -4.33
C ARG A 163 6.83 10.52 -3.43
N VAL A 164 5.89 9.82 -4.06
CA VAL A 164 4.89 8.99 -3.40
C VAL A 164 5.53 7.72 -2.85
N ASP A 165 6.51 7.18 -3.57
CA ASP A 165 7.26 5.98 -3.20
C ASP A 165 8.69 6.30 -2.74
N ALA A 166 9.09 5.68 -1.63
CA ALA A 166 10.45 5.74 -1.11
C ALA A 166 11.30 4.55 -1.59
N ALA A 167 10.79 3.73 -2.51
CA ALA A 167 11.51 2.60 -3.07
C ALA A 167 12.49 3.03 -4.18
N PRO A 168 13.57 2.24 -4.40
CA PRO A 168 14.46 2.44 -5.54
C PRO A 168 13.70 2.37 -6.87
N ALA A 169 14.07 3.23 -7.83
CA ALA A 169 13.36 3.37 -9.11
C ALA A 169 13.21 2.07 -9.89
N VAL A 170 14.21 1.17 -9.83
CA VAL A 170 14.15 -0.15 -10.46
C VAL A 170 13.03 -0.99 -9.86
N VAL A 171 12.93 -1.05 -8.52
CA VAL A 171 11.90 -1.81 -7.80
C VAL A 171 10.50 -1.26 -8.08
N VAL A 172 10.35 0.07 -8.11
CA VAL A 172 9.07 0.71 -8.47
C VAL A 172 8.67 0.33 -9.89
N THR A 173 9.58 0.46 -10.85
CA THR A 173 9.29 0.22 -12.26
C THR A 173 8.94 -1.24 -12.52
N THR A 174 9.73 -2.18 -11.99
CA THR A 174 9.44 -3.62 -12.16
C THR A 174 8.13 -4.03 -11.51
N SER A 175 7.81 -3.47 -10.33
CA SER A 175 6.54 -3.73 -9.66
C SER A 175 5.34 -3.18 -10.44
N VAL A 176 5.43 -1.97 -10.98
CA VAL A 176 4.34 -1.38 -11.76
C VAL A 176 4.11 -2.18 -13.04
N VAL A 177 5.17 -2.57 -13.75
CA VAL A 177 5.03 -3.43 -14.93
C VAL A 177 4.39 -4.77 -14.58
N GLY A 178 4.84 -5.44 -13.51
CA GLY A 178 4.25 -6.70 -13.05
C GLY A 178 2.79 -6.55 -12.64
N SER A 179 2.44 -5.45 -11.96
CA SER A 179 1.07 -5.14 -11.59
C SER A 179 0.19 -4.91 -12.81
N LEU A 180 0.62 -4.09 -13.77
CA LEU A 180 -0.13 -3.85 -15.00
C LEU A 180 -0.39 -5.12 -15.80
N LEU A 181 0.56 -6.07 -15.83
CA LEU A 181 0.34 -7.37 -16.44
C LEU A 181 -0.76 -8.16 -15.72
N VAL A 182 -0.68 -8.27 -14.40
CA VAL A 182 -1.70 -8.97 -13.59
C VAL A 182 -3.08 -8.31 -13.75
N LEU A 183 -3.14 -6.99 -13.71
CA LEU A 183 -4.38 -6.22 -13.86
C LEU A 183 -4.98 -6.40 -15.26
N ALA A 184 -4.16 -6.30 -16.32
CA ALA A 184 -4.62 -6.48 -17.70
C ALA A 184 -5.16 -7.90 -17.93
N THR A 185 -4.44 -8.93 -17.47
CA THR A 185 -4.91 -10.33 -17.55
C THR A 185 -6.20 -10.52 -16.75
N GLY A 186 -6.31 -9.95 -15.55
CA GLY A 186 -7.52 -9.99 -14.74
C GLY A 186 -8.72 -9.33 -15.42
N ILE A 187 -8.53 -8.14 -15.99
CA ILE A 187 -9.59 -7.42 -16.72
C ILE A 187 -10.11 -8.25 -17.90
N VAL A 188 -9.21 -8.74 -18.76
CA VAL A 188 -9.59 -9.53 -19.94
C VAL A 188 -10.34 -10.79 -19.54
N THR A 189 -9.85 -11.52 -18.54
CA THR A 189 -10.47 -12.77 -18.09
C THR A 189 -11.84 -12.58 -17.42
N ILE A 190 -12.05 -11.46 -16.72
CA ILE A 190 -13.35 -11.12 -16.14
C ILE A 190 -14.33 -10.69 -17.23
N LEU A 191 -13.91 -9.86 -18.19
CA LEU A 191 -14.76 -9.39 -19.28
C LEU A 191 -15.21 -10.53 -20.20
N ASP A 192 -14.37 -11.55 -20.40
CA ASP A 192 -14.73 -12.76 -21.15
C ASP A 192 -15.88 -13.56 -20.50
N ARG A 193 -16.03 -13.45 -19.17
CA ARG A 193 -16.96 -14.26 -18.38
C ARG A 193 -18.12 -13.48 -17.76
N SER A 194 -18.18 -12.16 -17.96
CA SER A 194 -19.21 -11.30 -17.36
C SER A 194 -19.85 -10.36 -18.37
N SER A 195 -21.12 -10.04 -18.14
CA SER A 195 -21.80 -8.99 -18.89
C SER A 195 -21.25 -7.62 -18.53
N TRP A 196 -20.98 -6.82 -19.56
CA TRP A 196 -20.56 -5.43 -19.37
C TRP A 196 -21.72 -4.59 -18.84
N GLU A 197 -21.56 -4.02 -17.65
CA GLU A 197 -22.49 -3.06 -17.07
C GLU A 197 -21.75 -1.77 -16.67
N GLN A 198 -22.10 -0.65 -17.30
CA GLN A 198 -21.43 0.62 -17.09
C GLN A 198 -21.55 1.14 -15.65
N SER A 199 -22.70 0.93 -15.01
CA SER A 199 -22.94 1.34 -13.62
C SER A 199 -22.00 0.63 -12.66
N GLY A 200 -21.89 -0.70 -12.76
CA GLY A 200 -20.96 -1.48 -11.93
C GLY A 200 -19.51 -1.06 -12.14
N PHE A 201 -19.08 -0.84 -13.38
CA PHE A 201 -17.75 -0.31 -13.69
C PHE A 201 -17.46 1.01 -12.96
N LEU A 202 -18.38 1.98 -13.06
CA LEU A 202 -18.21 3.30 -12.41
C LEU A 202 -18.20 3.19 -10.88
N VAL A 203 -19.04 2.34 -10.29
CA VAL A 203 -19.05 2.10 -8.84
C VAL A 203 -17.71 1.49 -8.40
N GLY A 204 -17.22 0.46 -9.09
CA GLY A 204 -15.95 -0.18 -8.77
C GLY A 204 -14.75 0.78 -8.85
N ALA A 205 -14.69 1.58 -9.92
CA ALA A 205 -13.68 2.62 -10.07
C ALA A 205 -13.78 3.68 -8.96
N GLY A 206 -15.00 4.16 -8.69
CA GLY A 206 -15.27 5.15 -7.66
C GLY A 206 -14.88 4.69 -6.26
N VAL A 207 -15.17 3.44 -5.90
CA VAL A 207 -14.77 2.84 -4.62
C VAL A 207 -13.25 2.84 -4.46
N LEU A 208 -12.51 2.45 -5.49
CA LEU A 208 -11.05 2.47 -5.40
C LEU A 208 -10.51 3.88 -5.25
N VAL A 209 -11.01 4.83 -6.04
CA VAL A 209 -10.62 6.24 -5.94
C VAL A 209 -10.88 6.75 -4.53
N ALA A 210 -12.08 6.52 -3.98
CA ALA A 210 -12.44 6.91 -2.63
C ALA A 210 -11.50 6.27 -1.58
N TYR A 211 -11.16 4.99 -1.74
CA TYR A 211 -10.22 4.31 -0.85
C TYR A 211 -8.81 4.90 -0.92
N VAL A 212 -8.28 5.15 -2.13
CA VAL A 212 -6.96 5.79 -2.31
C VAL A 212 -6.97 7.20 -1.72
N THR A 213 -8.04 7.97 -1.96
CA THR A 213 -8.21 9.29 -1.36
C THR A 213 -8.26 9.21 0.17
N LEU A 214 -8.97 8.24 0.75
CA LEU A 214 -8.98 8.00 2.19
C LEU A 214 -7.57 7.72 2.72
N LEU A 215 -6.78 6.87 2.05
CA LEU A 215 -5.39 6.61 2.44
C LEU A 215 -4.53 7.88 2.38
N LEU A 216 -4.72 8.72 1.36
CA LEU A 216 -4.02 10.00 1.25
C LEU A 216 -4.44 10.97 2.37
N LEU A 217 -5.73 11.07 2.67
CA LEU A 217 -6.24 11.89 3.78
C LEU A 217 -5.70 11.39 5.13
N LEU A 218 -5.64 10.07 5.34
CA LEU A 218 -5.03 9.47 6.52
C LEU A 218 -3.54 9.81 6.65
N ARG A 219 -2.82 10.04 5.54
CA ARG A 219 -1.44 10.53 5.59
C ARG A 219 -1.33 11.99 6.01
N LEU A 220 -2.37 12.81 5.81
CA LEU A 220 -2.40 14.23 6.17
C LEU A 220 -2.70 14.50 7.65
N VAL A 221 -3.36 13.58 8.37
CA VAL A 221 -3.70 13.80 9.79
C VAL A 221 -2.43 14.14 10.60
N PRO A 222 -2.34 15.18 11.44
CA PRO A 222 -1.07 15.51 12.11
C PRO A 222 -0.58 14.38 13.03
N ARG A 223 0.73 14.10 13.03
CA ARG A 223 1.36 13.10 13.93
C ARG A 223 1.16 13.41 15.42
N SER A 224 0.80 14.64 15.75
CA SER A 224 0.55 15.11 17.12
C SER A 224 -0.81 14.71 17.67
N ILE A 225 -1.78 14.33 16.83
CA ILE A 225 -3.11 13.93 17.29
C ILE A 225 -3.07 12.46 17.71
N ARG A 226 -2.91 12.21 19.02
CA ARG A 226 -3.14 10.89 19.61
C ARG A 226 -4.66 10.71 19.76
N CYS A 227 -5.31 10.07 18.79
CA CYS A 227 -6.74 9.74 18.92
C CYS A 227 -6.98 8.49 19.78
N VAL A 228 -5.93 7.74 20.13
CA VAL A 228 -6.02 6.59 21.04
C VAL A 228 -5.79 7.11 22.47
N PRO A 229 -6.79 7.01 23.36
CA PRO A 229 -6.64 7.43 24.74
C PRO A 229 -5.53 6.60 25.41
N ALA A 230 -4.72 7.26 26.25
CA ALA A 230 -3.58 6.64 26.92
C ALA A 230 -3.94 5.39 27.75
N SER A 231 -5.22 5.25 28.11
CA SER A 231 -5.78 4.10 28.83
C SER A 231 -5.82 2.79 28.03
N VAL A 232 -5.68 2.82 26.70
CA VAL A 232 -5.80 1.62 25.84
C VAL A 232 -4.44 1.07 25.41
N LEU A 233 -3.34 1.80 25.64
CA LEU A 233 -1.99 1.32 25.34
C LEU A 233 -1.42 0.61 26.59
N PRO A 234 -0.88 -0.62 26.46
CA PRO A 234 -0.21 -1.28 27.57
C PRO A 234 1.01 -0.47 27.99
N ALA A 235 1.18 -0.33 29.31
CA ALA A 235 2.27 0.42 29.96
C ALA A 235 3.66 -0.19 29.67
#